data_AF-D8FXW7-F1
#
_entry.id   AF-D8FXW7-F1
#
_cell.length_a   1.000
_cell.length_b   1.000
_cell.length_c   1.000
_cell.angle_alpha   90.00
_cell.angle_beta   90.00
_cell.angle_gamma   90.00
#
_symmetry.space_group_name_H-M   'P 1'
#
loop_
_entity.id
_entity.type
_entity.pdbx_description
1 polymer ?
#
loop_
_entity_poly.entity_id
_entity_poly.type
_entity_poly.pdbx_seq_one_letter_code
_entity_poly.pdbx_strand_id
1 'polypeptide(L)'
;MADGYYYRSKFWETVRELNLDFIGKLRVDANLRYLYTGEQKKRGAPRKYDGKFDGQDLSRLNFVKEIKPGVSLSTLVVWSCCLNCPVCLVCISEVQANGKIKNALLFSTDINLSPEQIIEYYQARFQIEFVFRDAKQFTGLSDCQSPHLQRLDFHFNASLTSLNLAKYQAYNCHLSSEAFVFSMASYKRLQLNRHLLSTFIDKLDLDPNLILNHPNFPSLLSYGTLAA
;
A
#
# COMPACT_ATOMS: atom_id res chain seq x y z
N MET A 1 3.31 -7.57 -1.68
CA MET A 1 3.18 -6.42 -2.62
C MET A 1 4.49 -5.67 -2.68
N ALA A 2 4.97 -5.29 -3.87
CA ALA A 2 6.15 -4.41 -3.98
C ALA A 2 6.10 -3.52 -5.22
N ASP A 3 6.92 -2.48 -5.26
CA ASP A 3 7.05 -1.61 -6.43
C ASP A 3 7.91 -2.27 -7.53
N GLY A 4 8.13 -1.55 -8.63
CA GLY A 4 8.92 -2.06 -9.76
C GLY A 4 10.41 -2.26 -9.46
N TYR A 5 10.95 -1.72 -8.35
CA TYR A 5 12.34 -1.96 -7.97
C TYR A 5 12.59 -3.43 -7.62
N TYR A 6 11.59 -4.07 -7.01
CA TYR A 6 11.62 -5.47 -6.55
C TYR A 6 11.27 -6.49 -7.64
N TYR A 7 10.98 -6.05 -8.88
CA TYR A 7 10.84 -6.95 -10.02
C TYR A 7 12.21 -7.49 -10.45
N ARG A 8 12.72 -8.47 -9.69
CA ARG A 8 14.04 -9.12 -9.86
C ARG A 8 13.96 -10.58 -9.45
N SER A 9 14.70 -11.44 -10.14
CA SER A 9 14.72 -12.89 -9.88
C SER A 9 15.08 -13.22 -8.44
N LYS A 10 16.17 -12.64 -7.90
CA LYS A 10 16.63 -12.90 -6.53
C LYS A 10 15.58 -12.61 -5.46
N PHE A 11 14.82 -11.53 -5.62
CA PHE A 11 13.75 -11.19 -4.67
C PHE A 11 12.61 -12.20 -4.76
N TRP A 12 12.21 -12.55 -5.99
CA TRP A 12 11.16 -13.53 -6.23
C TRP A 12 11.54 -14.93 -5.75
N GLU A 13 12.78 -15.37 -5.94
CA GLU A 13 13.28 -16.65 -5.45
C GLU A 13 13.03 -16.79 -3.94
N THR A 14 13.38 -15.77 -3.15
CA THR A 14 13.12 -15.76 -1.70
C THR A 14 11.62 -15.76 -1.38
N VAL A 15 10.80 -14.99 -2.10
CA VAL A 15 9.34 -14.97 -1.88
C VAL A 15 8.73 -16.34 -2.18
N ARG A 16 9.18 -16.99 -3.26
CA ARG A 16 8.75 -18.32 -3.67
C ARG A 16 9.17 -19.39 -2.66
N GLU A 17 10.37 -19.30 -2.11
CA GLU A 17 10.86 -20.20 -1.06
C GLU A 17 10.00 -20.12 0.22
N LEU A 18 9.44 -18.95 0.51
CA LEU A 18 8.48 -18.74 1.60
C LEU A 18 7.06 -19.20 1.25
N ASN A 19 6.85 -19.77 0.06
CA ASN A 19 5.56 -20.24 -0.44
C ASN A 19 4.49 -19.13 -0.48
N LEU A 20 4.92 -17.92 -0.86
CA LEU A 20 4.08 -16.73 -0.98
C LEU A 20 3.93 -16.30 -2.43
N ASP A 21 2.83 -15.61 -2.72
CA ASP A 21 2.61 -14.96 -4.00
C ASP A 21 3.15 -13.53 -4.03
N PHE A 22 3.57 -13.13 -5.23
CA PHE A 22 4.13 -11.82 -5.48
C PHE A 22 3.25 -11.04 -6.45
N ILE A 23 2.76 -9.91 -5.95
CA ILE A 23 2.08 -8.90 -6.74
C ILE A 23 2.92 -7.62 -6.74
N GLY A 24 3.11 -7.04 -7.91
CA GLY A 24 3.89 -5.81 -8.05
C GLY A 24 3.63 -5.07 -9.34
N LYS A 25 4.40 -4.00 -9.54
CA LYS A 25 4.40 -3.22 -10.77
C LYS A 25 5.55 -3.66 -11.66
N LEU A 26 5.30 -3.81 -12.95
CA LEU A 26 6.36 -4.07 -13.92
C LEU A 26 7.13 -2.79 -14.22
N ARG A 27 8.43 -2.96 -14.48
CA ARG A 27 9.28 -1.91 -15.04
C ARG A 27 8.95 -1.70 -16.50
N VAL A 28 9.31 -0.52 -17.03
CA VAL A 28 9.12 -0.18 -18.45
C VAL A 28 9.89 -1.14 -19.37
N ASP A 29 11.01 -1.67 -18.90
CA ASP A 29 11.89 -2.61 -19.61
C ASP A 29 11.59 -4.09 -19.30
N ALA A 30 10.44 -4.41 -18.70
CA ALA A 30 10.09 -5.77 -18.33
C ALA A 30 10.02 -6.70 -19.57
N ASN A 31 10.79 -7.78 -19.53
CA ASN A 31 10.82 -8.77 -20.61
C ASN A 31 9.77 -9.86 -20.36
N LEU A 32 8.68 -9.83 -21.13
CA LEU A 32 7.58 -10.78 -21.06
C LEU A 32 7.38 -11.48 -22.42
N ARG A 33 6.76 -12.66 -22.40
CA ARG A 33 6.41 -13.43 -23.60
C ARG A 33 4.98 -13.91 -23.54
N TYR A 34 4.32 -13.91 -24.70
CA TYR A 34 3.02 -14.55 -24.83
C TYR A 34 3.16 -16.06 -24.67
N LEU A 35 2.21 -16.68 -23.97
CA LEU A 35 2.12 -18.14 -23.89
C LEU A 35 1.53 -18.68 -25.19
N TYR A 36 2.08 -19.78 -25.68
CA TYR A 36 1.58 -20.43 -26.88
C TYR A 36 0.42 -21.37 -26.53
N THR A 37 -0.78 -21.06 -27.04
CA THR A 37 -2.01 -21.85 -26.83
C THR A 37 -2.50 -22.57 -28.09
N GLY A 38 -1.75 -22.48 -29.19
CA GLY A 38 -2.11 -23.11 -30.47
C GLY A 38 -1.76 -24.61 -30.56
N GLU A 39 -2.00 -25.19 -31.73
CA GLU A 39 -1.72 -26.60 -32.01
C GLU A 39 -0.23 -26.95 -31.83
N GLN A 40 0.02 -27.98 -31.02
CA GLN A 40 1.38 -28.43 -30.74
C GLN A 40 1.92 -29.34 -31.86
N LYS A 41 3.24 -29.30 -32.06
CA LYS A 41 3.92 -30.21 -32.97
C LYS A 41 3.85 -31.64 -32.43
N LYS A 42 3.72 -32.62 -33.33
CA LYS A 42 3.66 -34.05 -32.97
C LYS A 42 5.00 -34.65 -32.49
N ARG A 43 6.14 -34.02 -32.83
CA ARG A 43 7.49 -34.48 -32.45
C ARG A 43 8.37 -33.28 -32.06
N GLY A 44 9.24 -33.50 -31.08
CA GLY A 44 10.15 -32.50 -30.52
C GLY A 44 9.61 -31.81 -29.27
N ALA A 45 10.36 -30.84 -28.74
CA ALA A 45 9.93 -30.07 -27.58
C ALA A 45 8.69 -29.21 -27.91
N PRO A 46 7.67 -29.18 -27.03
CA PRO A 46 6.48 -28.37 -27.25
C PRO A 46 6.82 -26.88 -27.28
N ARG A 47 6.11 -26.14 -28.12
CA ARG A 47 6.28 -24.69 -28.22
C ARG A 47 5.64 -24.04 -26.99
N LYS A 48 6.45 -23.30 -26.22
CA LYS A 48 6.01 -22.61 -25.00
C LYS A 48 5.54 -21.17 -25.24
N TYR A 49 6.15 -20.49 -26.22
CA TYR A 49 5.99 -19.04 -26.38
C TYR A 49 5.49 -18.65 -27.77
N ASP A 50 4.69 -17.58 -27.80
CA ASP A 50 4.09 -17.02 -29.01
C ASP A 50 4.51 -15.57 -29.26
N GLY A 51 5.83 -15.35 -29.23
CA GLY A 51 6.43 -14.04 -29.45
C GLY A 51 6.68 -13.26 -28.16
N LYS A 52 7.30 -12.09 -28.33
CA LYS A 52 7.61 -11.16 -27.25
C LYS A 52 6.39 -10.29 -26.98
N PHE A 53 6.12 -10.02 -25.71
CA PHE A 53 5.13 -9.03 -25.33
C PHE A 53 5.66 -7.62 -25.66
N ASP A 54 4.82 -6.82 -26.29
CA ASP A 54 5.08 -5.41 -26.53
C ASP A 54 4.13 -4.59 -25.65
N GLY A 55 4.68 -3.75 -24.76
CA GLY A 55 3.89 -2.90 -23.88
C GLY A 55 3.21 -1.72 -24.58
N GLN A 56 3.52 -1.49 -25.87
CA GLN A 56 2.85 -0.51 -26.72
C GLN A 56 1.67 -1.13 -27.50
N ASP A 57 1.80 -2.40 -27.89
CA ASP A 57 0.74 -3.14 -28.57
C ASP A 57 -0.05 -4.02 -27.59
N LEU A 58 -1.18 -3.46 -27.15
CA LEU A 58 -2.08 -4.09 -26.20
C LEU A 58 -3.22 -4.88 -26.87
N SER A 59 -3.18 -5.06 -28.20
CA SER A 59 -4.25 -5.71 -28.97
C SER A 59 -4.55 -7.14 -28.53
N ARG A 60 -3.55 -7.83 -27.98
CA ARG A 60 -3.66 -9.22 -27.50
C ARG A 60 -4.16 -9.35 -26.06
N LEU A 61 -4.34 -8.24 -25.34
CA LEU A 61 -4.88 -8.27 -24.00
C LEU A 61 -6.40 -8.44 -24.03
N ASN A 62 -6.93 -9.19 -23.08
CA ASN A 62 -8.37 -9.34 -22.91
C ASN A 62 -8.91 -8.12 -22.17
N PHE A 63 -9.77 -7.35 -22.81
CA PHE A 63 -10.47 -6.25 -22.15
C PHE A 63 -11.37 -6.80 -21.04
N VAL A 64 -11.30 -6.19 -19.85
CA VAL A 64 -12.10 -6.56 -18.67
C VAL A 64 -13.24 -5.57 -18.51
N LYS A 65 -12.91 -4.30 -18.29
CA LYS A 65 -13.88 -3.21 -18.12
C LYS A 65 -13.23 -1.84 -18.22
N GLU A 66 -14.04 -0.81 -18.28
CA GLU A 66 -13.63 0.57 -18.05
C GLU A 66 -13.79 0.91 -16.55
N ILE A 67 -12.71 1.34 -15.90
CA ILE A 67 -12.72 1.68 -14.46
C ILE A 67 -13.33 3.07 -14.26
N LYS A 68 -12.99 4.00 -15.15
CA LYS A 68 -13.44 5.40 -15.20
C LYS A 68 -13.42 5.84 -16.66
N PRO A 69 -14.17 6.90 -17.04
CA PRO A 69 -14.11 7.44 -18.40
C PRO A 69 -12.66 7.68 -18.85
N GLY A 70 -12.24 6.98 -19.91
CA GLY A 70 -10.88 7.05 -20.46
C GLY A 70 -9.84 6.17 -19.77
N VAL A 71 -10.22 5.30 -18.84
CA VAL A 71 -9.34 4.37 -18.12
C VAL A 71 -9.82 2.93 -18.28
N SER A 72 -9.16 2.17 -19.14
CA SER A 72 -9.48 0.77 -19.42
C SER A 72 -8.61 -0.20 -18.61
N LEU A 73 -9.23 -1.33 -18.25
CA LEU A 73 -8.60 -2.46 -17.59
C LEU A 73 -8.57 -3.63 -18.54
N SER A 74 -7.38 -4.17 -18.77
CA SER A 74 -7.18 -5.39 -19.58
C SER A 74 -6.26 -6.36 -18.87
N THR A 75 -6.40 -7.65 -19.18
CA THR A 75 -5.64 -8.73 -18.54
C THR A 75 -5.14 -9.76 -19.53
N LEU A 76 -4.04 -10.44 -19.18
CA LEU A 76 -3.54 -11.60 -19.91
C LEU A 76 -2.59 -12.43 -19.05
N VAL A 77 -2.57 -13.75 -19.23
CA VAL A 77 -1.51 -14.58 -18.63
C VAL A 77 -0.31 -14.62 -19.56
N VAL A 78 0.83 -14.16 -19.07
CA VAL A 78 2.10 -14.08 -19.83
C VAL A 78 3.22 -14.77 -19.07
N TRP A 79 4.27 -15.16 -19.78
CA TRP A 79 5.49 -15.64 -19.15
C TRP A 79 6.41 -14.47 -18.79
N SER A 80 6.78 -14.36 -17.52
CA SER A 80 7.85 -13.44 -17.10
C SER A 80 9.22 -14.08 -17.32
N CYS A 81 10.05 -13.49 -18.17
CA CYS A 81 11.43 -13.95 -18.34
C CYS A 81 12.31 -13.64 -17.12
N CYS A 82 11.98 -12.61 -16.33
CA CYS A 82 12.75 -12.24 -15.14
C CYS A 82 12.42 -13.17 -13.96
N LEU A 83 11.15 -13.50 -13.76
CA LEU A 83 10.69 -14.34 -12.64
C LEU A 83 10.68 -15.84 -13.01
N ASN A 84 10.81 -16.15 -14.30
CA ASN A 84 10.82 -17.50 -14.85
C ASN A 84 9.56 -18.31 -14.50
N CYS A 85 8.39 -17.66 -14.54
CA CYS A 85 7.09 -18.24 -14.23
C CYS A 85 5.97 -17.54 -15.03
N PRO A 86 4.79 -18.16 -15.17
CA PRO A 86 3.61 -17.45 -15.65
C PRO A 86 3.18 -16.40 -14.62
N VAL A 87 2.65 -15.28 -15.10
CA VAL A 87 2.08 -14.22 -14.28
C VAL A 87 0.78 -13.74 -14.90
N CYS A 88 -0.20 -13.40 -14.05
CA CYS A 88 -1.37 -12.65 -14.47
C CYS A 88 -0.96 -11.19 -14.63
N LEU A 89 -0.92 -10.71 -15.88
CA LEU A 89 -0.61 -9.34 -16.23
C LEU A 89 -1.90 -8.52 -16.23
N VAL A 90 -1.88 -7.40 -15.52
CA VAL A 90 -2.95 -6.42 -15.50
C VAL A 90 -2.44 -5.12 -16.10
N CYS A 91 -3.09 -4.66 -17.17
CA CYS A 91 -2.79 -3.39 -17.81
C CYS A 91 -3.91 -2.39 -17.53
N ILE A 92 -3.52 -1.24 -16.97
CA ILE A 92 -4.37 -0.07 -16.81
C ILE A 92 -3.92 0.96 -17.84
N SER A 93 -4.80 1.31 -18.76
CA SER A 93 -4.51 2.24 -19.86
C SER A 93 -5.36 3.48 -19.70
N GLU A 94 -4.72 4.63 -19.55
CA GLU A 94 -5.37 5.94 -19.37
C GLU A 94 -5.12 6.83 -20.60
N VAL A 95 -6.19 7.36 -21.19
CA VAL A 95 -6.11 8.35 -22.26
C VAL A 95 -5.90 9.73 -21.65
N GLN A 96 -4.72 10.30 -21.88
CA GLN A 96 -4.39 11.64 -21.39
C GLN A 96 -5.05 12.72 -22.26
N ALA A 97 -5.15 13.95 -21.71
CA ALA A 97 -5.71 15.10 -22.40
C ALA A 97 -5.01 15.45 -23.74
N ASN A 98 -3.75 15.03 -23.91
CA ASN A 98 -2.98 15.19 -25.15
C ASN A 98 -3.19 14.05 -26.16
N GLY A 99 -4.14 13.14 -25.91
CA GLY A 99 -4.43 11.96 -26.73
C GLY A 99 -3.44 10.81 -26.57
N LYS A 100 -2.38 10.94 -25.76
CA LYS A 100 -1.42 9.85 -25.50
C LYS A 100 -1.99 8.86 -24.50
N ILE A 101 -1.74 7.57 -24.74
CA ILE A 101 -2.12 6.50 -23.83
C ILE A 101 -0.98 6.26 -22.84
N LYS A 102 -1.29 6.28 -21.54
CA LYS A 102 -0.37 5.91 -20.47
C LYS A 102 -0.73 4.54 -19.93
N ASN A 103 0.22 3.62 -19.98
CA ASN A 103 0.04 2.27 -19.48
C ASN A 103 0.71 2.09 -18.11
N ALA A 104 -0.03 1.53 -17.16
CA ALA A 104 0.52 0.98 -15.93
C ALA A 104 0.34 -0.54 -15.96
N LEU A 105 1.45 -1.26 -15.93
CA LEU A 105 1.47 -2.71 -15.93
C LEU A 105 1.70 -3.21 -14.50
N LEU A 106 0.73 -3.94 -13.98
CA LEU A 106 0.80 -4.68 -12.73
C LEU A 106 0.84 -6.18 -13.05
N PHE A 107 1.33 -6.98 -12.11
CA PHE A 107 1.34 -8.43 -12.27
C PHE A 107 1.11 -9.13 -10.95
N SER A 108 0.63 -10.37 -11.03
CA SER A 108 0.57 -11.33 -9.93
C SER A 108 1.17 -12.66 -10.37
N THR A 109 1.89 -13.34 -9.47
CA THR A 109 2.32 -14.74 -9.67
C THR A 109 1.17 -15.73 -9.46
N ASP A 110 0.18 -15.39 -8.63
CA ASP A 110 -1.09 -16.13 -8.61
C ASP A 110 -1.89 -15.76 -9.86
N ILE A 111 -1.98 -16.72 -10.77
CA ILE A 111 -2.69 -16.57 -12.05
C ILE A 111 -4.22 -16.64 -11.91
N ASN A 112 -4.73 -17.03 -10.74
CA ASN A 112 -6.17 -17.17 -10.50
C ASN A 112 -6.80 -15.91 -9.92
N LEU A 113 -5.99 -14.93 -9.47
CA LEU A 113 -6.51 -13.66 -8.99
C LEU A 113 -7.19 -12.88 -10.09
N SER A 114 -8.33 -12.28 -9.76
CA SER A 114 -9.00 -11.37 -10.69
C SER A 114 -8.18 -10.09 -10.88
N PRO A 115 -8.26 -9.47 -12.08
CA PRO A 115 -7.60 -8.19 -12.33
C PRO A 115 -7.96 -7.10 -11.31
N GLU A 116 -9.20 -7.10 -10.83
CA GLU A 116 -9.68 -6.21 -9.78
C GLU A 116 -8.97 -6.41 -8.45
N GLN A 117 -8.84 -7.66 -7.99
CA GLN A 117 -8.16 -7.98 -6.73
C GLN A 117 -6.68 -7.57 -6.80
N ILE A 118 -6.03 -7.79 -7.93
CA ILE A 118 -4.64 -7.36 -8.15
C ILE A 118 -4.50 -5.85 -7.98
N ILE A 119 -5.44 -5.06 -8.54
CA ILE A 119 -5.46 -3.61 -8.39
C ILE A 119 -5.68 -3.22 -6.93
N GLU A 120 -6.68 -3.80 -6.27
CA GLU A 120 -7.02 -3.51 -4.88
C GLU A 120 -5.83 -3.77 -3.94
N TYR A 121 -5.21 -4.95 -4.06
CA TYR A 121 -4.01 -5.29 -3.29
C TYR A 121 -2.85 -4.35 -3.59
N TYR A 122 -2.66 -3.96 -4.86
CA TYR A 122 -1.60 -3.02 -5.24
C TYR A 122 -1.84 -1.61 -4.71
N GLN A 123 -3.08 -1.16 -4.65
CA GLN A 123 -3.46 0.11 -4.04
C GLN A 123 -3.19 0.11 -2.53
N ALA A 124 -3.46 -1.01 -1.84
CA ALA A 124 -3.17 -1.16 -0.41
C ALA A 124 -1.67 -0.99 -0.08
N ARG A 125 -0.75 -1.19 -1.04
CA ARG A 125 0.69 -0.94 -0.86
C ARG A 125 0.99 0.49 -0.42
N PHE A 126 0.19 1.48 -0.83
CA PHE A 126 0.43 2.89 -0.49
C PHE A 126 0.26 3.18 1.01
N GLN A 127 -0.37 2.28 1.78
CA GLN A 127 -0.52 2.42 3.22
C GLN A 127 0.81 2.56 3.96
N ILE A 128 1.88 1.94 3.46
CA ILE A 128 3.22 2.06 4.06
C ILE A 128 3.77 3.49 3.97
N GLU A 129 3.40 4.26 2.95
CA GLU A 129 3.84 5.64 2.78
C GLU A 129 3.25 6.54 3.87
N PHE A 130 2.00 6.28 4.27
CA PHE A 130 1.37 6.98 5.40
C PHE A 130 2.06 6.63 6.71
N VAL A 131 2.47 5.38 6.92
CA VAL A 131 3.25 4.98 8.09
C VAL A 131 4.55 5.76 8.18
N PHE A 132 5.34 5.83 7.10
CA PHE A 132 6.59 6.58 7.11
C PHE A 132 6.40 8.09 7.24
N ARG A 133 5.41 8.66 6.54
CA ARG A 133 5.09 10.09 6.64
C ARG A 133 4.73 10.47 8.07
N ASP A 134 3.80 9.74 8.67
CA ASP A 134 3.31 10.05 10.01
C ASP A 134 4.40 9.81 11.07
N ALA A 135 5.22 8.76 10.91
CA ALA A 135 6.32 8.52 11.82
C ALA A 135 7.39 9.63 11.77
N LYS A 136 7.74 10.10 10.57
CA LYS A 136 8.65 11.25 10.40
C LYS A 136 8.09 12.52 11.03
N GLN A 137 6.80 12.79 10.79
CA GLN A 137 6.19 14.06 11.18
C GLN A 137 5.81 14.13 12.67
N PHE A 138 5.39 13.01 13.27
CA PHE A 138 4.77 13.03 14.60
C PHE A 138 5.52 12.27 15.69
N THR A 139 6.30 11.25 15.32
CA THR A 139 7.03 10.40 16.28
C THR A 139 8.55 10.54 16.17
N GLY A 140 9.04 11.49 15.37
CA GLY A 140 10.45 11.85 15.28
C GLY A 140 11.34 10.80 14.61
N LEU A 141 10.81 10.02 13.66
CA LEU A 141 11.57 8.93 13.01
C LEU A 141 12.94 9.39 12.45
N SER A 142 13.05 10.65 12.04
CA SER A 142 14.25 11.23 11.44
C SER A 142 15.03 12.17 12.37
N ASP A 143 14.69 12.22 13.66
CA ASP A 143 15.26 13.20 14.60
C ASP A 143 16.53 12.71 15.30
N CYS A 144 16.74 11.39 15.37
CA CYS A 144 17.91 10.83 16.06
C CYS A 144 19.18 10.99 15.24
N GLN A 145 20.18 11.64 15.83
CA GLN A 145 21.49 11.91 15.25
C GLN A 145 22.60 11.12 15.96
N SER A 146 22.27 9.99 16.59
CA SER A 146 23.25 9.20 17.33
C SER A 146 24.25 8.53 16.39
N PRO A 147 25.57 8.56 16.69
CA PRO A 147 26.56 7.83 15.90
C PRO A 147 26.58 6.32 16.20
N HIS A 148 25.84 5.84 17.21
CA HIS A 148 25.83 4.44 17.62
C HIS A 148 24.67 3.69 16.98
N LEU A 149 24.96 2.60 16.25
CA LEU A 149 23.97 1.80 15.53
C LEU A 149 22.83 1.31 16.44
N GLN A 150 23.14 0.74 17.60
CA GLN A 150 22.13 0.24 18.55
C GLN A 150 21.16 1.32 19.04
N ARG A 151 21.64 2.57 19.16
CA ARG A 151 20.79 3.69 19.59
C ARG A 151 19.88 4.16 18.45
N LEU A 152 20.37 4.12 17.21
CA LEU A 152 19.54 4.36 16.02
C LEU A 152 18.46 3.29 15.88
N ASP A 153 18.82 2.01 16.00
CA ASP A 153 17.88 0.89 15.92
C ASP A 153 16.78 1.01 16.99
N PHE A 154 17.16 1.29 18.23
CA PHE A 154 16.20 1.52 19.30
C PHE A 154 15.25 2.70 18.99
N HIS A 155 15.81 3.83 18.53
CA HIS A 155 15.01 5.02 18.20
C HIS A 155 14.01 4.76 17.07
N PHE A 156 14.44 4.13 15.98
CA PHE A 156 13.55 3.82 14.86
C PHE A 156 12.41 2.88 15.28
N ASN A 157 12.74 1.84 16.05
CA ASN A 157 11.75 0.91 16.58
C ASN A 157 10.78 1.61 17.55
N ALA A 158 11.27 2.45 18.45
CA ALA A 158 10.43 3.21 19.39
C ALA A 158 9.49 4.17 18.65
N SER A 159 9.98 4.86 17.62
CA SER A 159 9.20 5.79 16.80
C SER A 159 8.05 5.08 16.08
N LEU A 160 8.34 3.97 15.39
CA LEU A 160 7.34 3.17 14.68
C LEU A 160 6.36 2.48 15.65
N THR A 161 6.85 1.99 16.79
CA THR A 161 6.01 1.38 17.83
C THR A 161 5.04 2.38 18.41
N SER A 162 5.48 3.62 18.66
CA SER A 162 4.62 4.69 19.17
C SER A 162 3.47 4.99 18.20
N LEU A 163 3.74 5.01 16.89
CA LEU A 163 2.70 5.18 15.86
C LEU A 163 1.71 4.00 15.87
N ASN A 164 2.19 2.77 15.96
CA ASN A 164 1.34 1.58 16.01
C ASN A 164 0.46 1.57 17.27
N LEU A 165 1.01 1.96 18.43
CA LEU A 165 0.27 2.07 19.67
C LEU A 165 -0.82 3.14 19.58
N ALA A 166 -0.50 4.30 19.01
CA ALA A 166 -1.48 5.36 18.78
C ALA A 166 -2.65 4.89 17.89
N LYS A 167 -2.34 4.19 16.79
CA LYS A 167 -3.34 3.59 15.90
C LYS A 167 -4.20 2.56 16.63
N TYR A 168 -3.57 1.65 17.38
CA TYR A 168 -4.26 0.61 18.13
C TYR A 168 -5.22 1.19 19.18
N GLN A 169 -4.78 2.18 19.94
CA GLN A 169 -5.64 2.86 20.91
C GLN A 169 -6.81 3.57 20.25
N ALA A 170 -6.57 4.31 19.16
CA ALA A 170 -7.63 4.97 18.42
C ALA A 170 -8.65 3.97 17.85
N TYR A 171 -8.17 2.83 17.34
CA TYR A 171 -9.02 1.75 16.84
C TYR A 171 -9.90 1.16 17.95
N ASN A 172 -9.34 0.88 19.12
CA ASN A 172 -10.11 0.36 20.25
C ASN A 172 -11.17 1.34 20.78
N CYS A 173 -10.95 2.64 20.62
CA CYS A 173 -11.92 3.68 20.98
C CYS A 173 -12.96 3.94 19.87
N HIS A 174 -12.82 3.34 18.69
CA HIS A 174 -13.75 3.50 17.58
C HIS A 174 -15.00 2.65 17.81
N LEU A 175 -16.09 3.30 18.22
CA LEU A 175 -17.38 2.66 18.51
C LEU A 175 -18.41 2.86 17.38
N SER A 176 -18.01 3.50 16.27
CA SER A 176 -18.91 3.80 15.15
C SER A 176 -19.03 2.62 14.19
N SER A 177 -20.20 2.49 13.55
CA SER A 177 -20.42 1.58 12.43
C SER A 177 -19.70 2.01 11.14
N GLU A 178 -19.18 3.24 11.11
CA GLU A 178 -18.43 3.77 9.98
C GLU A 178 -17.03 3.16 9.88
N ALA A 179 -16.42 3.26 8.69
CA ALA A 179 -15.06 2.81 8.47
C ALA A 179 -14.07 3.56 9.36
N PHE A 180 -13.12 2.84 9.95
CA PHE A 180 -12.10 3.43 10.80
C PHE A 180 -11.14 4.30 9.98
N VAL A 181 -11.10 5.60 10.28
CA VAL A 181 -10.17 6.56 9.69
C VAL A 181 -9.24 7.08 10.78
N PHE A 182 -7.94 6.97 10.55
CA PHE A 182 -6.92 7.40 11.51
C PHE A 182 -6.15 8.62 11.03
N SER A 183 -6.06 9.63 11.90
CA SER A 183 -5.20 10.81 11.73
C SER A 183 -4.28 10.96 12.93
N MET A 184 -2.98 10.78 12.72
CA MET A 184 -1.98 10.96 13.77
C MET A 184 -1.96 12.41 14.29
N ALA A 185 -2.25 13.39 13.43
CA ALA A 185 -2.36 14.79 13.81
C ALA A 185 -3.52 15.01 14.80
N SER A 186 -4.71 14.47 14.49
CA SER A 186 -5.88 14.57 15.37
C SER A 186 -5.65 13.82 16.68
N TYR A 187 -5.08 12.61 16.61
CA TYR A 187 -4.74 11.83 17.80
C TYR A 187 -3.77 12.59 18.72
N LYS A 188 -2.68 13.14 18.17
CA LYS A 188 -1.70 13.93 18.93
C LYS A 188 -2.34 15.15 19.60
N ARG A 189 -3.22 15.87 18.90
CA ARG A 189 -3.95 17.03 19.46
C ARG A 189 -4.87 16.61 20.60
N LEU A 190 -5.61 15.52 20.44
CA LEU A 190 -6.50 15.00 21.47
C LEU A 190 -5.71 14.64 22.74
N GLN A 191 -4.57 13.95 22.60
CA GLN A 191 -3.73 13.60 23.75
C GLN A 191 -3.07 14.84 24.39
N LEU A 192 -2.66 15.82 23.58
CA LEU A 192 -2.15 17.09 24.09
C LEU A 192 -3.22 17.85 24.90
N ASN A 193 -4.43 17.96 24.37
CA ASN A 193 -5.55 18.62 25.06
C ASN A 193 -5.88 17.90 26.37
N ARG A 194 -5.89 16.57 26.36
CA ARG A 194 -6.07 15.75 27.58
C ARG A 194 -5.00 16.05 28.62
N HIS A 195 -3.74 16.10 28.21
CA HIS A 195 -2.63 16.39 29.09
C HIS A 195 -2.71 17.82 29.66
N LEU A 196 -3.05 18.79 28.82
CA LEU A 196 -3.19 20.19 29.22
C LEU A 196 -4.35 20.41 30.19
N LEU A 197 -5.50 19.77 29.95
CA LEU A 197 -6.63 19.79 30.89
C LEU A 197 -6.26 19.17 32.23
N SER A 198 -5.62 18.00 32.24
CA SER A 198 -5.11 17.38 33.46
C SER A 198 -4.17 18.33 34.23
N THR A 199 -3.29 19.02 33.50
CA THR A 199 -2.38 20.00 34.09
C THR A 199 -3.11 21.19 34.69
N PHE A 200 -4.14 21.73 34.04
CA PHE A 200 -4.95 22.82 34.61
C PHE A 200 -5.73 22.38 35.85
N ILE A 201 -6.30 21.17 35.83
CA ILE A 201 -7.01 20.62 36.99
C ILE A 201 -6.07 20.55 38.20
N ASP A 202 -4.88 19.98 38.00
CA ASP A 202 -3.85 19.85 39.06
C ASP A 202 -3.32 21.21 39.53
N LYS A 203 -2.93 22.10 38.61
CA LYS A 203 -2.25 23.36 38.95
C LYS A 203 -3.16 24.45 39.49
N LEU A 204 -4.46 24.40 39.17
CA LEU A 204 -5.46 25.35 39.67
C LEU A 204 -6.30 24.77 40.81
N ASP A 205 -5.98 23.57 41.28
CA ASP A 205 -6.69 22.85 42.35
C ASP A 205 -8.20 22.74 42.08
N LEU A 206 -8.54 22.39 40.84
CA LEU A 206 -9.94 22.20 40.42
C LEU A 206 -10.42 20.79 40.76
N ASP A 207 -11.70 20.63 41.06
CA ASP A 207 -12.28 19.29 41.28
C ASP A 207 -12.26 18.46 39.98
N PRO A 208 -11.47 17.37 39.92
CA PRO A 208 -11.40 16.52 38.73
C PRO A 208 -12.74 15.88 38.38
N ASN A 209 -13.56 15.52 39.39
CA ASN A 209 -14.82 14.82 39.16
C ASN A 209 -15.83 15.70 38.45
N LEU A 210 -15.86 16.99 38.76
CA LEU A 210 -16.76 17.94 38.11
C LEU A 210 -16.39 18.12 36.64
N ILE A 211 -15.10 18.18 36.32
CA ILE A 211 -14.61 18.47 34.97
C ILE A 211 -14.62 17.22 34.08
N LEU A 212 -14.17 16.07 34.58
CA LEU A 212 -14.08 14.83 33.80
C LEU A 212 -15.46 14.26 33.45
N ASN A 213 -16.46 14.47 34.32
CA ASN A 213 -17.83 14.02 34.09
C ASN A 213 -18.70 15.05 33.35
N HIS A 214 -18.15 16.22 33.01
CA HIS A 214 -18.90 17.28 32.34
C HIS A 214 -19.29 16.84 30.91
N PRO A 215 -20.55 17.06 30.46
CA PRO A 215 -21.02 16.60 29.15
C PRO A 215 -20.23 17.19 27.96
N ASN A 216 -19.66 18.39 28.13
CA ASN A 216 -18.83 19.03 27.10
C ASN A 216 -17.36 18.58 27.11
N PHE A 217 -16.95 17.72 28.05
CA PHE A 217 -15.56 17.25 28.13
C PHE A 217 -15.05 16.59 26.83
N PRO A 218 -15.82 15.73 26.14
CA PRO A 218 -15.40 15.20 24.84
C PRO A 218 -15.19 16.28 23.79
N SER A 219 -16.04 17.32 23.77
CA SER A 219 -15.91 18.45 22.85
C SER A 219 -14.60 19.22 23.10
N LEU A 220 -14.29 19.51 24.37
CA LEU A 220 -13.03 20.16 24.77
C LEU A 220 -11.80 19.32 24.38
N LEU A 221 -11.86 18.00 24.58
CA LEU A 221 -10.78 17.10 24.15
C LEU A 221 -10.57 17.12 22.64
N SER A 222 -11.66 17.14 21.87
CA SER A 222 -11.63 17.18 20.40
C SER A 222 -11.29 18.57 19.83
N TYR A 223 -11.07 19.58 20.67
CA TYR A 223 -10.79 20.92 20.20
C TYR A 223 -9.57 20.98 19.26
N GLY A 224 -9.78 21.50 18.05
CA GLY A 224 -8.73 21.62 17.03
C GLY A 224 -8.33 20.30 16.36
N THR A 225 -9.01 19.17 16.61
CA THR A 225 -8.83 17.98 15.78
C THR A 225 -9.29 18.27 14.36
N LEU A 226 -8.60 17.71 13.35
CA LEU A 226 -9.08 17.82 11.97
C LEU A 226 -10.35 16.99 11.83
N ALA A 227 -11.38 17.54 11.20
CA ALA A 227 -12.53 16.77 10.76
C ALA A 227 -12.05 15.68 9.78
N ALA A 228 -12.47 14.45 10.02
CA ALA A 228 -12.26 13.33 9.11
C ALA A 228 -13.20 13.45 7.90
#